data_AF-A0A940BJX9-F1
#
_entry.id   AF-A0A940BJX9-F1
#
_cell.length_a   1.000
_cell.length_b   1.000
_cell.length_c   1.000
_cell.angle_alpha   90.00
_cell.angle_beta   90.00
_cell.angle_gamma   90.00
#
_symmetry.space_group_name_H-M   'P 1'
#
loop_
_entity.id
_entity.type
_entity.pdbx_description
1 polymer ?
#
loop_
_entity_poly.entity_id
_entity_poly.type
_entity_poly.pdbx_seq_one_letter_code
_entity_poly.pdbx_strand_id
1 'polypeptide(L)'
;MLRKIEIYFLTYLGAFAFLGIVIEAVLLLSKATGRVISPGLVALLLILVFLTVVLLFSVFFGWKNHTGKTEFVKRLATFPGKHNYNWQGGYSVLTFGLLHLVMLLRAVSCLQLCKQVYRRLLSSGRDIRSKRPNVSPLMQEIYFLIWAVVLILQLHCGTGDFLRGADIYFIIESLTWIFYYSVFRRFFEENYSIYHVLEHLPLVILLIPLQAIACALALSSDAAPLGWKNVLTVLLGEAQENQILFSFIGFLYSAIVISMILSIFPAEAVKRGNPHTIIVGAGDVVKNRLLPAILKRESSLPENRRGRIRIYDLASKSIIRDILDEEGRRTWERLKQKETDTLPVYALIETKRSSDDLIAWICTPSDAHWYYVDMLQDKADFIAVEKPLASDRNDLECFKSYIQTENRQHTFFLSYYLLEKALPLTFLCRPRELYLKYLAGEDGRSVGEYYQSGRESIASGVTAFEMAIKEGEDNRKLPPGGQLVETFVHLCLVASLFTGTPQHWETVVFTGNGSDLIKMTAKTPGGADIRLSLEKNGDHNDREEQTARIRFADGAVIEADFKQKRAVYRKENTRLSVRVAEPYQGKYDVQCCMVYECYANKVDPAEVDGLYHQIEILEWLFSVKNG
;
A
#
# COMPACT_ATOMS: atom_id res chain seq x y z
N MET A 1 -32.08 -17.10 16.86
CA MET A 1 -32.10 -18.58 16.90
C MET A 1 -32.44 -19.14 15.51
N LEU A 2 -33.51 -18.66 14.87
CA LEU A 2 -33.90 -19.01 13.48
C LEU A 2 -32.79 -18.83 12.43
N ARG A 3 -32.08 -17.68 12.40
CA ARG A 3 -30.91 -17.48 11.50
C ARG A 3 -29.74 -18.46 11.70
N LYS A 4 -29.59 -19.02 12.92
CA LYS A 4 -28.57 -20.06 13.17
C LYS A 4 -29.03 -21.39 12.59
N ILE A 5 -30.30 -21.75 12.77
CA ILE A 5 -30.90 -22.96 12.23
C ILE A 5 -30.89 -22.97 10.70
N GLU A 6 -31.12 -21.83 10.03
CA GLU A 6 -31.01 -21.70 8.56
C GLU A 6 -29.58 -21.91 8.06
N ILE A 7 -28.56 -21.33 8.72
CA ILE A 7 -27.15 -21.53 8.35
C ILE A 7 -26.74 -22.99 8.56
N TYR A 8 -27.18 -23.63 9.64
CA TYR A 8 -26.93 -25.05 9.87
C TYR A 8 -27.62 -25.89 8.79
N PHE A 9 -28.91 -25.67 8.53
CA PHE A 9 -29.69 -26.40 7.54
C PHE A 9 -29.10 -26.28 6.12
N LEU A 10 -28.65 -25.09 5.70
CA LEU A 10 -28.03 -24.86 4.39
C LEU A 10 -26.60 -25.42 4.28
N THR A 11 -25.84 -25.45 5.39
CA THR A 11 -24.52 -26.11 5.44
C THR A 11 -24.66 -27.62 5.34
N TYR A 12 -25.67 -28.19 6.02
CA TYR A 12 -26.05 -29.59 5.85
C TYR A 12 -26.52 -29.85 4.43
N LEU A 13 -27.35 -28.99 3.84
CA LEU A 13 -27.84 -29.13 2.46
C LEU A 13 -26.69 -29.11 1.44
N GLY A 14 -25.70 -28.23 1.60
CA GLY A 14 -24.51 -28.17 0.73
C GLY A 14 -23.59 -29.38 0.89
N ALA A 15 -23.40 -29.87 2.11
CA ALA A 15 -22.65 -31.10 2.38
C ALA A 15 -23.40 -32.34 1.85
N PHE A 16 -24.73 -32.38 1.96
CA PHE A 16 -25.58 -33.44 1.42
C PHE A 16 -25.70 -33.38 -0.11
N ALA A 17 -25.70 -32.19 -0.71
CA ALA A 17 -25.68 -32.03 -2.16
C ALA A 17 -24.33 -32.47 -2.74
N PHE A 18 -23.22 -32.12 -2.09
CA PHE A 18 -21.90 -32.62 -2.46
C PHE A 18 -21.76 -34.13 -2.22
N LEU A 19 -22.30 -34.65 -1.12
CA LEU A 19 -22.39 -36.08 -0.86
C LEU A 19 -23.25 -36.77 -1.92
N GLY A 20 -24.35 -36.14 -2.34
CA GLY A 20 -25.19 -36.57 -3.46
C GLY A 20 -24.39 -36.64 -4.75
N ILE A 21 -23.62 -35.60 -5.10
CA ILE A 21 -22.76 -35.56 -6.29
C ILE A 21 -21.65 -36.61 -6.23
N VAL A 22 -21.02 -36.83 -5.06
CA VAL A 22 -19.96 -37.84 -4.90
C VAL A 22 -20.53 -39.26 -4.93
N ILE A 23 -21.66 -39.51 -4.27
CA ILE A 23 -22.36 -40.79 -4.32
C ILE A 23 -22.88 -41.06 -5.73
N GLU A 24 -23.42 -40.05 -6.41
CA GLU A 24 -23.92 -40.15 -7.77
C GLU A 24 -22.77 -40.33 -8.76
N ALA A 25 -21.63 -39.65 -8.59
CA ALA A 25 -20.41 -39.90 -9.36
C ALA A 25 -19.87 -41.31 -9.14
N VAL A 26 -19.88 -41.82 -7.90
CA VAL A 26 -19.45 -43.18 -7.54
C VAL A 26 -20.43 -44.25 -8.05
N LEU A 27 -21.74 -43.99 -8.02
CA LEU A 27 -22.78 -44.85 -8.58
C LEU A 27 -22.78 -44.82 -10.11
N LEU A 28 -22.48 -43.68 -10.72
CA LEU A 28 -22.26 -43.53 -12.17
C LEU A 28 -20.98 -44.26 -12.59
N LEU A 29 -19.90 -44.20 -11.80
CA LEU A 29 -18.69 -45.00 -12.00
C LEU A 29 -18.97 -46.51 -11.85
N SER A 30 -19.78 -46.93 -10.88
CA SER A 30 -20.18 -48.33 -10.70
C SER A 30 -21.08 -48.84 -11.84
N LYS A 31 -22.01 -48.00 -12.33
CA LYS A 31 -22.85 -48.32 -13.49
C LYS A 31 -22.06 -48.34 -14.80
N ALA A 32 -21.15 -47.37 -15.00
CA ALA A 32 -20.33 -47.27 -16.20
C ALA A 32 -19.32 -48.41 -16.32
N THR A 33 -18.84 -48.95 -15.18
CA THR A 33 -17.85 -50.04 -15.16
C THR A 33 -18.47 -51.44 -15.01
N GLY A 34 -19.80 -51.55 -14.87
CA GLY A 34 -20.52 -52.82 -14.71
C GLY A 34 -20.17 -53.61 -13.43
N ARG A 35 -19.49 -52.99 -12.45
CA ARG A 35 -18.96 -53.65 -11.25
C ARG A 35 -19.67 -53.20 -9.98
N VAL A 36 -19.94 -54.15 -9.09
CA VAL A 36 -20.33 -53.88 -7.70
C VAL A 36 -19.10 -53.33 -6.98
N ILE A 37 -19.21 -52.10 -6.46
CA ILE A 37 -18.15 -51.45 -5.69
C ILE A 37 -17.77 -52.36 -4.51
N SER A 38 -16.48 -52.68 -4.36
CA SER A 38 -16.06 -53.58 -3.29
C SER A 38 -16.45 -52.99 -1.92
N PRO A 39 -16.89 -53.83 -0.95
CA PRO A 39 -17.24 -53.37 0.39
C PRO A 39 -16.11 -52.58 1.07
N GLY A 40 -14.85 -52.87 0.71
CA GLY A 40 -13.67 -52.14 1.18
C GLY A 40 -13.56 -50.70 0.64
N LEU A 41 -13.90 -50.46 -0.63
CA LEU A 41 -13.92 -49.11 -1.21
C LEU A 41 -15.10 -48.28 -0.65
N VAL A 42 -16.27 -48.93 -0.47
CA VAL A 42 -17.41 -48.32 0.22
C VAL A 42 -17.06 -48.00 1.68
N ALA A 43 -16.38 -48.90 2.38
CA ALA A 43 -15.90 -48.67 3.74
C ALA A 43 -14.87 -47.54 3.80
N LEU A 44 -13.93 -47.46 2.85
CA LEU A 44 -12.94 -46.37 2.79
C LEU A 44 -13.60 -45.01 2.52
N LEU A 45 -14.57 -44.96 1.60
CA LEU A 45 -15.38 -43.76 1.33
C LEU A 45 -16.23 -43.38 2.53
N LEU A 46 -16.86 -44.34 3.21
CA LEU A 46 -17.61 -44.12 4.44
C LEU A 46 -16.70 -43.68 5.60
N ILE A 47 -15.46 -44.17 5.68
CA ILE A 47 -14.45 -43.73 6.66
C ILE A 47 -13.98 -42.31 6.35
N LEU A 48 -13.77 -41.97 5.07
CA LEU A 48 -13.45 -40.60 4.63
C LEU A 48 -14.62 -39.64 4.91
N VAL A 49 -15.86 -40.06 4.65
CA VAL A 49 -17.08 -39.31 4.98
C VAL A 49 -17.23 -39.18 6.49
N PHE A 50 -17.02 -40.25 7.25
CA PHE A 50 -17.06 -40.24 8.71
C PHE A 50 -15.98 -39.33 9.30
N LEU A 51 -14.75 -39.40 8.80
CA LEU A 51 -13.65 -38.51 9.20
C LEU A 51 -13.93 -37.06 8.82
N THR A 52 -14.53 -36.80 7.65
CA THR A 52 -14.90 -35.45 7.21
C THR A 52 -16.04 -34.89 8.06
N VAL A 53 -17.06 -35.69 8.36
CA VAL A 53 -18.17 -35.33 9.25
C VAL A 53 -17.69 -35.15 10.68
N VAL A 54 -16.83 -36.03 11.20
CA VAL A 54 -16.23 -35.92 12.54
C VAL A 54 -15.27 -34.73 12.63
N LEU A 55 -14.50 -34.39 11.59
CA LEU A 55 -13.69 -33.18 11.53
C LEU A 55 -14.56 -31.92 11.45
N LEU A 56 -15.60 -31.91 10.61
CA LEU A 56 -16.56 -30.79 10.55
C LEU A 56 -17.27 -30.60 11.89
N PHE A 57 -17.68 -31.70 12.54
CA PHE A 57 -18.29 -31.71 13.87
C PHE A 57 -17.32 -31.22 14.93
N SER A 58 -16.05 -31.63 14.91
CA SER A 58 -15.03 -31.17 15.87
C SER A 58 -14.50 -29.76 15.60
N VAL A 59 -14.58 -29.26 14.36
CA VAL A 59 -14.32 -27.85 14.02
C VAL A 59 -15.50 -26.95 14.45
N PHE A 60 -16.75 -27.39 14.30
CA PHE A 60 -17.94 -26.62 14.70
C PHE A 60 -18.25 -26.68 16.20
N PHE A 61 -18.17 -27.85 16.85
CA PHE A 61 -18.41 -28.00 18.29
C PHE A 61 -17.15 -27.73 19.14
N GLY A 62 -15.95 -27.94 18.60
CA GLY A 62 -14.68 -27.64 19.29
C GLY A 62 -14.38 -26.15 19.43
N TRP A 63 -15.17 -25.27 18.80
CA TRP A 63 -14.97 -23.82 18.86
C TRP A 63 -15.20 -23.23 20.26
N LYS A 64 -15.70 -24.02 21.23
CA LYS A 64 -15.92 -23.54 22.59
C LYS A 64 -15.08 -24.16 23.70
N ASN A 65 -14.40 -25.31 23.56
CA ASN A 65 -13.85 -25.97 24.78
C ASN A 65 -12.55 -26.81 24.72
N HIS A 66 -11.77 -26.90 23.63
CA HIS A 66 -10.46 -27.60 23.74
C HIS A 66 -9.35 -26.99 22.88
N THR A 67 -8.36 -26.38 23.55
CA THR A 67 -7.21 -25.66 22.97
C THR A 67 -6.17 -26.57 22.30
N GLY A 68 -6.09 -27.86 22.63
CA GLY A 68 -5.04 -28.77 22.13
C GLY A 68 -5.21 -29.27 20.69
N LYS A 69 -6.42 -29.67 20.27
CA LYS A 69 -6.66 -30.26 18.93
C LYS A 69 -6.66 -29.20 17.81
N THR A 70 -7.13 -27.98 18.11
CA THR A 70 -7.09 -26.86 17.18
C THR A 70 -5.67 -26.38 16.89
N GLU A 71 -4.74 -26.56 17.82
CA GLU A 71 -3.33 -26.20 17.59
C GLU A 71 -2.65 -27.10 16.56
N PHE A 72 -2.95 -28.41 16.57
CA PHE A 72 -2.36 -29.35 15.61
C PHE A 72 -2.77 -29.03 14.17
N VAL A 73 -4.07 -28.77 13.92
CA VAL A 73 -4.56 -28.37 12.59
C VAL A 73 -3.99 -27.00 12.19
N LYS A 74 -3.91 -26.05 13.13
CA LYS A 74 -3.23 -24.75 12.91
C LYS A 74 -1.74 -24.85 12.65
N ARG A 75 -1.09 -25.99 12.95
CA ARG A 75 0.31 -26.25 12.58
C ARG A 75 0.45 -26.86 11.19
N LEU A 76 -0.59 -27.54 10.69
CA LEU A 76 -0.61 -28.19 9.37
C LEU A 76 -1.16 -27.27 8.27
N ALA A 77 -2.38 -26.77 8.42
CA ALA A 77 -3.05 -25.91 7.44
C ALA A 77 -3.28 -24.49 7.98
N THR A 78 -3.32 -23.50 7.09
CA THR A 78 -3.67 -22.11 7.44
C THR A 78 -5.18 -21.96 7.34
N PHE A 79 -5.81 -21.32 8.32
CA PHE A 79 -7.25 -21.04 8.27
C PHE A 79 -7.51 -19.83 7.37
N PRO A 80 -8.60 -19.85 6.57
CA PRO A 80 -8.95 -18.70 5.75
C PRO A 80 -9.41 -17.54 6.63
N GLY A 81 -8.96 -16.33 6.30
CA GLY A 81 -9.36 -15.11 7.01
C GLY A 81 -10.86 -14.86 6.90
N LYS A 82 -11.48 -14.31 7.95
CA LYS A 82 -12.93 -14.03 7.96
C LYS A 82 -13.37 -13.05 6.87
N HIS A 83 -12.48 -12.14 6.47
CA HIS A 83 -12.72 -11.16 5.41
C HIS A 83 -12.79 -11.79 4.00
N ASN A 84 -12.29 -13.01 3.81
CA ASN A 84 -12.27 -13.67 2.50
C ASN A 84 -13.62 -14.28 2.09
N TYR A 85 -14.55 -14.45 3.04
CA TYR A 85 -15.89 -14.98 2.79
C TYR A 85 -17.00 -14.14 3.45
N ASN A 86 -16.66 -12.99 4.05
CA ASN A 86 -17.60 -12.03 4.60
C ASN A 86 -17.42 -10.70 3.88
N TRP A 87 -18.31 -10.41 2.94
CA TRP A 87 -18.24 -9.23 2.07
C TRP A 87 -19.40 -8.30 2.38
N GLN A 88 -19.09 -7.03 2.67
CA GLN A 88 -20.09 -5.97 2.91
C GLN A 88 -21.18 -6.35 3.94
N GLY A 89 -20.83 -7.13 4.96
CA GLY A 89 -21.76 -7.57 6.00
C GLY A 89 -22.60 -8.81 5.65
N GLY A 90 -22.42 -9.38 4.46
CA GLY A 90 -23.01 -10.64 4.01
C GLY A 90 -22.00 -11.80 4.00
N TYR A 91 -22.46 -12.98 4.43
CA TYR A 91 -21.65 -14.19 4.46
C TYR A 91 -21.82 -14.98 3.15
N SER A 92 -20.76 -15.14 2.36
CA SER A 92 -20.79 -16.02 1.19
C SER A 92 -20.61 -17.47 1.65
N VAL A 93 -21.71 -18.21 1.73
CA VAL A 93 -21.73 -19.62 2.16
C VAL A 93 -20.89 -20.50 1.22
N LEU A 94 -20.95 -20.24 -0.08
CA LEU A 94 -20.20 -20.99 -1.09
C LEU A 94 -18.70 -20.77 -0.96
N THR A 95 -18.27 -19.50 -0.82
CA THR A 95 -16.85 -19.16 -0.61
C THR A 95 -16.34 -19.71 0.72
N PHE A 96 -17.16 -19.63 1.78
CA PHE A 96 -16.83 -20.21 3.08
C PHE A 96 -16.62 -21.73 2.98
N GLY A 97 -17.56 -22.46 2.39
CA GLY A 97 -17.49 -23.90 2.22
C GLY A 97 -16.28 -24.32 1.40
N LEU A 98 -16.04 -23.64 0.27
CA LEU A 98 -14.91 -23.91 -0.63
C LEU A 98 -13.56 -23.73 0.07
N LEU A 99 -13.35 -22.60 0.75
CA LEU A 99 -12.09 -22.32 1.44
C LEU A 99 -11.84 -23.30 2.60
N HIS A 100 -12.87 -23.63 3.38
CA HIS A 100 -12.71 -24.60 4.47
C HIS A 100 -12.51 -26.03 3.96
N LEU A 101 -13.08 -26.39 2.81
CA LEU A 101 -12.81 -27.67 2.15
C LEU A 101 -11.34 -27.76 1.72
N VAL A 102 -10.81 -26.74 1.05
CA VAL A 102 -9.39 -26.69 0.66
C VAL A 102 -8.49 -26.77 1.89
N MET A 103 -8.84 -26.09 2.98
CA MET A 103 -8.12 -26.19 4.25
C MET A 103 -8.12 -27.62 4.82
N LEU A 104 -9.26 -28.30 4.80
CA LEU A 104 -9.40 -29.68 5.29
C LEU A 104 -8.58 -30.66 4.44
N LEU A 105 -8.68 -30.58 3.11
CA LEU A 105 -7.89 -31.39 2.19
C LEU A 105 -6.39 -31.19 2.41
N ARG A 106 -5.96 -29.96 2.72
CA ARG A 106 -4.56 -29.68 3.10
C ARG A 106 -4.19 -30.24 4.47
N ALA A 107 -5.10 -30.26 5.43
CA ALA A 107 -4.81 -30.80 6.76
C ALA A 107 -4.56 -32.32 6.73
N VAL A 108 -5.16 -33.03 5.77
CA VAL A 108 -4.99 -34.47 5.57
C VAL A 108 -3.91 -34.83 4.53
N SER A 109 -3.28 -33.83 3.91
CA SER A 109 -2.22 -34.03 2.91
C SER A 109 -0.95 -34.59 3.56
N CYS A 110 -0.49 -35.72 3.05
CA CYS A 110 0.77 -36.37 3.42
C CYS A 110 1.97 -35.43 3.20
N LEU A 111 1.96 -34.64 2.13
CA LEU A 111 2.97 -33.59 1.92
C LEU A 111 3.01 -32.57 3.08
N GLN A 112 1.86 -32.17 3.65
CA GLN A 112 1.85 -31.27 4.81
C GLN A 112 2.38 -31.93 6.08
N LEU A 113 2.12 -33.22 6.27
CA LEU A 113 2.71 -34.01 7.36
C LEU A 113 4.23 -34.09 7.21
N CYS A 114 4.72 -34.42 6.01
CA CYS A 114 6.15 -34.44 5.71
C CYS A 114 6.79 -33.05 5.94
N LYS A 115 6.13 -31.96 5.52
CA LYS A 115 6.59 -30.57 5.78
C LYS A 115 6.65 -30.28 7.28
N GLN A 116 5.72 -30.80 8.07
CA GLN A 116 5.72 -30.63 9.52
C GLN A 116 6.87 -31.40 10.17
N VAL A 117 7.15 -32.62 9.74
CA VAL A 117 8.29 -33.42 10.21
C VAL A 117 9.60 -32.72 9.87
N TYR A 118 9.77 -32.25 8.64
CA TYR A 118 10.93 -31.46 8.21
C TYR A 118 11.16 -30.23 9.10
N ARG A 119 10.11 -29.46 9.39
CA ARG A 119 10.17 -28.30 10.29
C ARG A 119 10.55 -28.64 11.72
N ARG A 120 10.23 -29.85 12.21
CA ARG A 120 10.62 -30.31 13.54
C ARG A 120 12.10 -30.72 13.60
N LEU A 121 12.63 -31.25 12.50
CA LEU A 121 14.02 -31.73 12.42
C LEU A 121 15.02 -30.58 12.24
N LEU A 122 14.63 -29.48 11.58
CA LEU A 122 15.51 -28.35 11.26
C LEU A 122 15.25 -27.12 12.15
N SER A 123 15.12 -27.31 13.47
CA SER A 123 14.76 -26.25 14.42
C SER A 123 15.79 -25.11 14.63
N SER A 124 16.64 -24.84 13.63
CA SER A 124 17.72 -23.85 13.66
C SER A 124 17.48 -22.81 12.58
N GLY A 125 16.82 -21.70 12.94
CA GLY A 125 16.58 -20.57 12.03
C GLY A 125 15.11 -20.17 11.98
N ARG A 126 14.62 -19.49 13.02
CA ARG A 126 13.35 -18.76 12.91
C ARG A 126 13.61 -17.50 12.11
N ASP A 127 13.09 -17.46 10.89
CA ASP A 127 12.95 -16.22 10.15
C ASP A 127 11.94 -15.32 10.88
N ILE A 128 12.40 -14.16 11.34
CA ILE A 128 11.66 -13.21 12.19
C ILE A 128 10.37 -12.71 11.50
N ARG A 129 10.28 -12.86 10.17
CA ARG A 129 9.14 -12.41 9.35
C ARG A 129 8.09 -13.49 9.10
N SER A 130 8.36 -14.78 9.36
CA SER A 130 7.46 -15.87 9.02
C SER A 130 6.75 -16.52 10.21
N LYS A 131 5.43 -16.73 10.09
CA LYS A 131 4.65 -17.51 11.07
C LYS A 131 5.10 -18.99 11.17
N ARG A 132 5.85 -19.50 10.18
CA ARG A 132 6.36 -20.89 10.16
C ARG A 132 7.75 -20.96 9.49
N PRO A 133 8.68 -21.82 9.94
CA PRO A 133 9.94 -22.04 9.24
C PRO A 133 9.70 -22.45 7.77
N ASN A 134 10.44 -21.81 6.86
CA ASN A 134 10.36 -22.06 5.43
C ASN A 134 10.82 -23.48 5.13
N VAL A 135 10.14 -24.14 4.19
CA VAL A 135 10.48 -25.49 3.74
C VAL A 135 10.97 -25.38 2.31
N SER A 136 12.17 -25.90 2.05
CA SER A 136 12.81 -25.84 0.73
C SER A 136 11.90 -26.42 -0.37
N PRO A 137 11.85 -25.81 -1.58
CA PRO A 137 11.12 -26.35 -2.73
C PRO A 137 11.54 -27.78 -3.07
N LEU A 138 12.83 -28.08 -2.89
CA LEU A 138 13.44 -29.41 -3.11
C LEU A 138 12.69 -30.53 -2.37
N MET A 139 12.17 -30.26 -1.17
CA MET A 139 11.42 -31.26 -0.39
C MET A 139 10.09 -31.65 -1.07
N GLN A 140 9.47 -30.69 -1.76
CA GLN A 140 8.23 -30.91 -2.50
C GLN A 140 8.52 -31.64 -3.82
N GLU A 141 9.62 -31.30 -4.47
CA GLU A 141 10.12 -31.99 -5.67
C GLU A 141 10.40 -33.47 -5.38
N ILE A 142 11.17 -33.76 -4.33
CA ILE A 142 11.46 -35.13 -3.92
C ILE A 142 10.17 -35.90 -3.62
N TYR A 143 9.21 -35.28 -2.91
CA TYR A 143 7.93 -35.92 -2.61
C TYR A 143 7.18 -36.35 -3.88
N PHE A 144 7.06 -35.47 -4.86
CA PHE A 144 6.34 -35.79 -6.10
C PHE A 144 7.15 -36.69 -7.04
N LEU A 145 8.48 -36.65 -7.01
CA LEU A 145 9.33 -37.60 -7.72
C LEU A 145 9.19 -39.01 -7.17
N ILE A 146 9.06 -39.19 -5.85
CA ILE A 146 8.78 -40.51 -5.25
C ILE A 146 7.44 -41.06 -5.77
N TRP A 147 6.40 -40.22 -5.81
CA TRP A 147 5.12 -40.60 -6.41
C TRP A 147 5.24 -40.94 -7.90
N ALA A 148 6.03 -40.17 -8.66
CA ALA A 148 6.29 -40.44 -10.06
C ALA A 148 6.88 -41.85 -10.27
N VAL A 149 7.90 -42.21 -9.48
CA VAL A 149 8.52 -43.53 -9.53
C VAL A 149 7.51 -44.62 -9.18
N VAL A 150 6.70 -44.43 -8.14
CA VAL A 150 5.67 -45.40 -7.74
C VAL A 150 4.65 -45.63 -8.86
N LEU A 151 4.14 -44.55 -9.48
CA LEU A 151 3.17 -44.64 -10.57
C LEU A 151 3.76 -45.30 -11.83
N ILE A 152 5.01 -44.97 -12.17
CA ILE A 152 5.71 -45.60 -13.31
C ILE A 152 5.96 -47.09 -13.05
N LEU A 153 6.34 -47.48 -11.83
CA LEU A 153 6.52 -48.89 -11.48
C LEU A 153 5.19 -49.65 -11.56
N GLN A 154 4.10 -49.09 -11.04
CA GLN A 154 2.76 -49.68 -11.16
C GLN A 154 2.34 -49.89 -12.61
N LEU A 155 2.68 -48.93 -13.49
CA LEU A 155 2.43 -49.03 -14.92
C LEU A 155 3.07 -50.27 -15.56
N HIS A 156 4.28 -50.64 -15.11
CA HIS A 156 5.05 -51.75 -15.69
C HIS A 156 4.86 -53.09 -14.95
N CYS A 157 4.55 -53.05 -13.66
CA CYS A 157 4.48 -54.24 -12.80
C CYS A 157 3.03 -54.64 -12.46
N GLY A 158 2.04 -53.83 -12.82
CA GLY A 158 0.65 -54.03 -12.45
C GLY A 158 0.28 -53.33 -11.13
N THR A 159 -1.03 -53.19 -10.89
CA THR A 159 -1.58 -52.51 -9.70
C THR A 159 -2.54 -53.43 -8.93
N GLY A 160 -2.46 -53.39 -7.60
CA GLY A 160 -3.38 -54.08 -6.69
C GLY A 160 -4.38 -53.10 -6.04
N ASP A 161 -5.42 -53.62 -5.40
CA ASP A 161 -6.51 -52.77 -4.88
C ASP A 161 -6.06 -51.72 -3.85
N PHE A 162 -5.04 -52.02 -3.03
CA PHE A 162 -4.44 -51.04 -2.12
C PHE A 162 -3.75 -49.89 -2.87
N LEU A 163 -3.04 -50.22 -3.96
CA LEU A 163 -2.31 -49.23 -4.77
C LEU A 163 -3.28 -48.38 -5.59
N ARG A 164 -4.39 -48.94 -6.07
CA ARG A 164 -5.49 -48.16 -6.68
C ARG A 164 -6.07 -47.12 -5.72
N GLY A 165 -6.23 -47.47 -4.44
CA GLY A 165 -6.62 -46.50 -3.41
C GLY A 165 -5.58 -45.39 -3.22
N ALA A 166 -4.29 -45.73 -3.31
CA ALA A 166 -3.20 -44.77 -3.27
C ALA A 166 -3.17 -43.85 -4.50
N ASP A 167 -3.54 -44.35 -5.68
CA ASP A 167 -3.63 -43.57 -6.93
C ASP A 167 -4.77 -42.54 -6.86
N ILE A 168 -5.94 -42.93 -6.34
CA ILE A 168 -7.06 -42.00 -6.07
C ILE A 168 -6.64 -40.93 -5.06
N TYR A 169 -5.95 -41.33 -4.00
CA TYR A 169 -5.43 -40.39 -3.02
C TYR A 169 -4.41 -39.41 -3.63
N PHE A 170 -3.50 -39.90 -4.49
CA PHE A 170 -2.56 -39.06 -5.22
C PHE A 170 -3.27 -38.04 -6.11
N ILE A 171 -4.35 -38.42 -6.80
CA ILE A 171 -5.16 -37.48 -7.59
C ILE A 171 -5.72 -36.36 -6.69
N ILE A 172 -6.29 -36.69 -5.54
CA ILE A 172 -6.84 -35.70 -4.59
C ILE A 172 -5.73 -34.79 -4.05
N GLU A 173 -4.57 -35.35 -3.69
CA GLU A 173 -3.45 -34.59 -3.13
C GLU A 173 -2.82 -33.65 -4.17
N SER A 174 -2.58 -34.13 -5.38
CA SER A 174 -2.03 -33.33 -6.48
C SER A 174 -3.01 -32.23 -6.92
N LEU A 175 -4.32 -32.50 -7.00
CA LEU A 175 -5.34 -31.47 -7.24
C LEU A 175 -5.33 -30.42 -6.14
N THR A 176 -5.32 -30.83 -4.88
CA THR A 176 -5.27 -29.92 -3.74
C THR A 176 -4.02 -29.04 -3.77
N TRP A 177 -2.86 -29.61 -4.14
CA TRP A 177 -1.63 -28.85 -4.28
C TRP A 177 -1.72 -27.82 -5.40
N ILE A 178 -2.14 -28.24 -6.60
CA ILE A 178 -2.25 -27.36 -7.77
C ILE A 178 -3.23 -26.22 -7.50
N PHE A 179 -4.45 -26.52 -7.04
CA PHE A 179 -5.44 -25.49 -6.73
C PHE A 179 -5.00 -24.56 -5.61
N TYR A 180 -4.37 -25.10 -4.58
CA TYR A 180 -3.88 -24.27 -3.50
C TYR A 180 -2.82 -23.30 -4.00
N TYR A 181 -1.75 -23.79 -4.63
CA TYR A 181 -0.62 -22.95 -4.99
C TYR A 181 -0.88 -22.04 -6.19
N SER A 182 -1.79 -22.41 -7.10
CA SER A 182 -2.12 -21.59 -8.28
C SER A 182 -3.28 -20.60 -8.05
N VAL A 183 -4.29 -20.95 -7.23
CA VAL A 183 -5.51 -20.15 -7.07
C VAL A 183 -5.72 -19.72 -5.62
N PHE A 184 -5.80 -20.67 -4.70
CA PHE A 184 -6.34 -20.38 -3.38
C PHE A 184 -5.35 -19.73 -2.42
N ARG A 185 -4.03 -19.86 -2.62
CA ARG A 185 -2.98 -19.34 -1.74
C ARG A 185 -3.19 -17.87 -1.38
N ARG A 186 -3.66 -17.06 -2.33
CA ARG A 186 -3.96 -15.64 -2.16
C ARG A 186 -4.99 -15.38 -1.05
N PHE A 187 -5.89 -16.31 -0.76
CA PHE A 187 -6.92 -16.21 0.30
C PHE A 187 -6.48 -16.79 1.65
N PHE A 188 -5.28 -17.39 1.73
CA PHE A 188 -4.74 -17.99 2.95
C PHE A 188 -3.47 -17.30 3.44
N GLU A 189 -2.69 -16.69 2.53
CA GLU A 189 -1.33 -16.19 2.78
C GLU A 189 -1.09 -14.81 2.11
N GLU A 190 -1.99 -13.85 2.34
CA GLU A 190 -2.04 -12.52 1.69
C GLU A 190 -0.74 -11.69 1.78
N ASN A 191 0.06 -11.88 2.84
CA ASN A 191 1.26 -11.08 3.11
C ASN A 191 2.58 -11.86 2.94
N TYR A 192 2.54 -13.05 2.32
CA TYR A 192 3.69 -13.97 2.25
C TYR A 192 4.10 -14.29 0.81
N SER A 193 5.03 -13.51 0.25
CA SER A 193 5.73 -13.84 -0.98
C SER A 193 7.07 -14.52 -0.67
N ILE A 194 7.05 -15.78 -0.22
CA ILE A 194 8.31 -16.52 0.00
C ILE A 194 8.84 -17.10 -1.32
N TYR A 195 8.00 -17.32 -2.33
CA TYR A 195 8.39 -17.93 -3.61
C TYR A 195 7.64 -17.30 -4.78
N HIS A 196 8.34 -17.07 -5.89
CA HIS A 196 7.76 -16.59 -7.14
C HIS A 196 6.85 -17.69 -7.73
N VAL A 197 5.73 -17.34 -8.38
CA VAL A 197 4.78 -18.32 -8.97
C VAL A 197 5.47 -19.25 -9.97
N LEU A 198 6.53 -18.76 -10.63
CA LEU A 198 7.38 -19.55 -11.54
C LEU A 198 8.07 -20.74 -10.88
N GLU A 199 8.37 -20.70 -9.58
CA GLU A 199 9.08 -21.78 -8.89
C GLU A 199 8.24 -23.07 -8.77
N HIS A 200 6.93 -22.97 -8.98
CA HIS A 200 6.01 -24.12 -8.95
C HIS A 200 5.64 -24.63 -10.35
N LEU A 201 6.01 -23.90 -11.40
CA LEU A 201 5.68 -24.24 -12.79
C LEU A 201 6.26 -25.59 -13.24
N PRO A 202 7.53 -25.94 -12.95
CA PRO A 202 8.08 -27.26 -13.32
C PRO A 202 7.30 -28.42 -12.69
N LEU A 203 6.85 -28.25 -11.44
CA LEU A 203 6.04 -29.25 -10.74
C LEU A 203 4.65 -29.39 -11.34
N VAL A 204 4.01 -28.29 -11.78
CA VAL A 204 2.73 -28.38 -12.49
C VAL A 204 2.87 -29.17 -13.79
N ILE A 205 3.91 -28.89 -14.58
CA ILE A 205 4.20 -29.64 -15.84
C ILE A 205 4.41 -31.13 -15.57
N LEU A 206 5.06 -31.49 -14.46
CA LEU A 206 5.28 -32.87 -14.05
C LEU A 206 4.01 -33.56 -13.53
N LEU A 207 3.21 -32.87 -12.71
CA LEU A 207 2.04 -33.46 -12.05
C LEU A 207 0.93 -33.80 -13.04
N ILE A 208 0.83 -33.06 -14.15
CA ILE A 208 -0.20 -33.26 -15.17
C ILE A 208 -0.16 -34.67 -15.78
N PRO A 209 0.96 -35.13 -16.37
CA PRO A 209 1.10 -36.52 -16.84
C PRO A 209 0.92 -37.56 -15.73
N LEU A 210 1.40 -37.29 -14.51
CA LEU A 210 1.28 -38.22 -13.39
C LEU A 210 -0.17 -38.42 -12.95
N GLN A 211 -0.99 -37.36 -12.96
CA GLN A 211 -2.42 -37.47 -12.70
C GLN A 211 -3.13 -38.31 -13.75
N ALA A 212 -2.74 -38.19 -15.03
CA ALA A 212 -3.29 -39.03 -16.09
C ALA A 212 -2.90 -40.51 -15.93
N ILE A 213 -1.65 -40.80 -15.55
CA ILE A 213 -1.19 -42.16 -15.23
C ILE A 213 -1.98 -42.71 -14.03
N ALA A 214 -2.11 -41.93 -12.96
CA ALA A 214 -2.87 -42.35 -11.76
C ALA A 214 -4.35 -42.61 -12.10
N CYS A 215 -4.97 -41.81 -12.97
CA CYS A 215 -6.34 -42.04 -13.42
C CYS A 215 -6.44 -43.35 -14.23
N ALA A 216 -5.51 -43.59 -15.14
CA ALA A 216 -5.49 -44.82 -15.94
C ALA A 216 -5.31 -46.07 -15.06
N LEU A 217 -4.44 -46.00 -14.05
CA LEU A 217 -4.22 -47.09 -13.09
C LEU A 217 -5.44 -47.31 -12.18
N ALA A 218 -6.02 -46.24 -11.64
CA ALA A 218 -7.19 -46.30 -10.76
C ALA A 218 -8.45 -46.85 -11.46
N LEU A 219 -8.60 -46.56 -12.75
CA LEU A 219 -9.73 -47.02 -13.56
C LEU A 219 -9.48 -48.38 -14.24
N SER A 220 -8.25 -48.90 -14.16
CA SER A 220 -7.94 -50.19 -14.77
C SER A 220 -8.65 -51.35 -14.06
N SER A 221 -9.27 -52.20 -14.87
CA SER A 221 -10.04 -53.36 -14.40
C SER A 221 -9.16 -54.54 -13.99
N ASP A 222 -7.96 -54.65 -14.56
CA ASP A 222 -7.04 -55.77 -14.43
C ASP A 222 -5.78 -55.38 -13.64
N ALA A 223 -5.21 -56.35 -12.93
CA ALA A 223 -3.93 -56.19 -12.23
C ALA A 223 -2.72 -56.29 -13.19
N ALA A 224 -2.96 -56.45 -14.49
CA ALA A 224 -1.92 -56.57 -15.50
C ALA A 224 -1.26 -55.20 -15.78
N PRO A 225 -0.01 -55.18 -16.24
CA PRO A 225 0.68 -53.95 -16.63
C PRO A 225 -0.12 -53.18 -17.69
N LEU A 226 -0.41 -51.91 -17.42
CA LEU A 226 -0.96 -51.01 -18.44
C LEU A 226 0.21 -50.39 -19.20
N GLY A 227 0.44 -50.80 -20.44
CA GLY A 227 1.47 -50.16 -21.27
C GLY A 227 1.19 -48.67 -21.51
N TRP A 228 2.24 -47.90 -21.85
CA TRP A 228 2.17 -46.46 -22.17
C TRP A 228 1.11 -46.09 -23.21
N LYS A 229 0.74 -47.02 -24.10
CA LYS A 229 -0.32 -46.84 -25.09
C LYS A 229 -1.65 -46.45 -24.45
N ASN A 230 -2.04 -47.05 -23.33
CA ASN A 230 -3.30 -46.75 -22.64
C ASN A 230 -3.26 -45.38 -21.96
N VAL A 231 -2.10 -44.97 -21.44
CA VAL A 231 -1.88 -43.63 -20.88
C VAL A 231 -2.00 -42.56 -21.96
N LEU A 232 -1.47 -42.82 -23.16
CA LEU A 232 -1.59 -41.92 -24.31
C LEU A 232 -3.04 -41.82 -24.80
N THR A 233 -3.76 -42.94 -24.91
CA THR A 233 -5.20 -42.95 -25.27
C THR A 233 -6.03 -42.17 -24.25
N VAL A 234 -5.67 -42.25 -22.97
CA VAL A 234 -6.27 -41.47 -21.87
C VAL A 234 -5.95 -39.97 -22.00
N LEU A 235 -4.69 -39.60 -22.23
CA LEU A 235 -4.26 -38.21 -22.39
C LEU A 235 -4.86 -37.53 -23.62
N LEU A 236 -5.12 -38.29 -24.69
CA LEU A 236 -5.72 -37.81 -25.93
C LEU A 236 -7.26 -37.82 -25.91
N GLY A 237 -7.89 -38.28 -24.82
CA GLY A 237 -9.35 -38.28 -24.66
C GLY A 237 -10.09 -39.34 -25.50
N GLU A 238 -9.38 -40.34 -26.02
CA GLU A 238 -9.93 -41.37 -26.92
C GLU A 238 -10.60 -42.55 -26.20
N ALA A 239 -10.62 -42.56 -24.86
CA ALA A 239 -11.29 -43.61 -24.08
C ALA A 239 -12.81 -43.41 -24.05
N GLN A 240 -13.56 -44.26 -24.78
CA GLN A 240 -15.02 -44.14 -24.96
C GLN A 240 -15.84 -44.14 -23.65
N GLU A 241 -15.38 -44.79 -22.58
CA GLU A 241 -16.16 -44.91 -21.32
C GLU A 241 -15.84 -43.84 -20.27
N ASN A 242 -14.78 -43.04 -20.44
CA ASN A 242 -14.27 -42.13 -19.40
C ASN A 242 -14.13 -40.66 -19.83
N GLN A 243 -14.77 -40.26 -20.94
CA GLN A 243 -14.64 -38.92 -21.53
C GLN A 243 -14.98 -37.77 -20.57
N ILE A 244 -15.89 -37.96 -19.60
CA ILE A 244 -16.30 -36.89 -18.66
C ILE A 244 -15.17 -36.54 -17.69
N LEU A 245 -14.47 -37.53 -17.14
CA LEU A 245 -13.37 -37.31 -16.19
C LEU A 245 -12.18 -36.61 -16.88
N PHE A 246 -11.87 -37.01 -18.11
CA PHE A 246 -10.78 -36.41 -18.89
C PHE A 246 -11.14 -35.02 -19.41
N SER A 247 -12.40 -34.78 -19.76
CA SER A 247 -12.89 -33.43 -20.07
C SER A 247 -12.85 -32.51 -18.85
N PHE A 248 -13.15 -33.04 -17.65
CA PHE A 248 -13.05 -32.29 -16.41
C PHE A 248 -11.60 -31.93 -16.09
N ILE A 249 -10.67 -32.87 -16.22
CA ILE A 249 -9.23 -32.65 -16.06
C ILE A 249 -8.72 -31.63 -17.09
N GLY A 250 -9.14 -31.72 -18.36
CA GLY A 250 -8.82 -30.76 -19.41
C GLY A 250 -9.32 -29.34 -19.10
N PHE A 251 -10.58 -29.20 -18.68
CA PHE A 251 -11.17 -27.92 -18.25
C PHE A 251 -10.42 -27.32 -17.05
N LEU A 252 -10.04 -28.17 -16.09
CA LEU A 252 -9.26 -27.81 -14.91
C LEU A 252 -7.90 -27.22 -15.31
N TYR A 253 -7.21 -27.86 -16.26
CA TYR A 253 -5.93 -27.39 -16.77
C TYR A 253 -6.04 -26.10 -17.58
N SER A 254 -7.08 -25.94 -18.40
CA SER A 254 -7.35 -24.66 -19.06
C SER A 254 -7.57 -23.54 -18.04
N ALA A 255 -8.31 -23.79 -16.97
CA ALA A 255 -8.51 -22.83 -15.89
C ALA A 255 -7.21 -22.49 -15.14
N ILE A 256 -6.31 -23.47 -14.94
CA ILE A 256 -4.99 -23.27 -14.33
C ILE A 256 -4.08 -22.42 -15.23
N VAL A 257 -4.02 -22.71 -16.53
CA VAL A 257 -3.23 -21.93 -17.50
C VAL A 257 -3.75 -20.49 -17.58
N ILE A 258 -5.07 -20.29 -17.66
CA ILE A 258 -5.69 -18.96 -17.63
C ILE A 258 -5.37 -18.24 -16.32
N SER A 259 -5.48 -18.92 -15.17
CA SER A 259 -5.15 -18.35 -13.86
C SER A 259 -3.67 -17.99 -13.73
N MET A 260 -2.77 -18.78 -14.31
CA MET A 260 -1.32 -18.50 -14.33
C MET A 260 -1.01 -17.28 -15.22
N ILE A 261 -1.63 -17.18 -16.40
CA ILE A 261 -1.52 -15.99 -17.27
C ILE A 261 -2.07 -14.75 -16.57
N LEU A 262 -3.25 -14.83 -15.94
CA LEU A 262 -3.84 -13.74 -15.15
C LEU A 262 -2.99 -13.36 -13.93
N SER A 263 -2.18 -14.28 -13.41
CA SER A 263 -1.28 -14.01 -12.28
C SER A 263 0.06 -13.37 -12.65
N ILE A 264 0.42 -13.36 -13.95
CA ILE A 264 1.59 -12.65 -14.49
C ILE A 264 1.30 -11.14 -14.61
N PHE A 265 0.04 -10.76 -14.77
CA PHE A 265 -0.34 -9.36 -14.60
C PHE A 265 -0.07 -8.96 -13.15
N PRO A 266 0.65 -7.85 -12.91
CA PRO A 266 0.88 -7.38 -11.56
C PRO A 266 -0.48 -7.28 -10.87
N ALA A 267 -0.62 -7.99 -9.76
CA ALA A 267 -1.83 -7.86 -8.95
C ALA A 267 -2.05 -6.37 -8.74
N GLU A 268 -3.21 -5.84 -9.16
CA GLU A 268 -3.64 -4.53 -8.69
C GLU A 268 -3.40 -4.53 -7.20
N ALA A 269 -2.50 -3.67 -6.73
CA ALA A 269 -2.07 -3.65 -5.35
C ALA A 269 -3.34 -3.70 -4.50
N VAL A 270 -3.53 -4.78 -3.75
CA VAL A 270 -4.63 -4.86 -2.78
C VAL A 270 -4.45 -3.61 -1.94
N LYS A 271 -5.32 -2.61 -2.12
CA LYS A 271 -5.21 -1.31 -1.49
C LYS A 271 -5.08 -1.58 0.01
N ARG A 272 -3.85 -1.54 0.52
CA ARG A 272 -3.56 -1.69 1.94
C ARG A 272 -4.43 -0.66 2.66
N GLY A 273 -4.86 -0.97 3.89
CA GLY A 273 -5.55 0.03 4.70
C GLY A 273 -4.70 1.32 4.77
N ASN A 274 -5.33 2.48 4.97
CA ASN A 274 -4.52 3.70 5.09
C ASN A 274 -3.57 3.57 6.28
N PRO A 275 -2.34 4.10 6.15
CA PRO A 275 -1.35 4.00 7.20
C PRO A 275 -1.84 4.72 8.46
N HIS A 276 -1.42 4.20 9.61
CA HIS A 276 -1.57 4.94 10.86
C HIS A 276 -0.76 6.22 10.80
N THR A 277 -1.27 7.27 11.43
CA THR A 277 -0.66 8.60 11.41
C THR A 277 -0.29 9.01 12.82
N ILE A 278 0.98 9.37 13.00
CA ILE A 278 1.48 10.00 14.22
C ILE A 278 1.80 11.45 13.88
N ILE A 279 1.41 12.38 14.74
CA ILE A 279 1.75 13.80 14.66
C ILE A 279 2.54 14.16 15.91
N VAL A 280 3.70 14.80 15.76
CA VAL A 280 4.53 15.30 16.85
C VAL A 280 4.44 16.82 16.88
N GLY A 281 3.99 17.36 18.01
CA GLY A 281 3.59 18.76 18.17
C GLY A 281 2.08 18.95 18.00
N ALA A 282 1.52 19.94 18.69
CA ALA A 282 0.10 20.30 18.60
C ALA A 282 -0.13 21.83 18.50
N GLY A 283 0.83 22.56 17.92
CA GLY A 283 0.76 24.00 17.69
C GLY A 283 -0.19 24.42 16.56
N ASP A 284 -0.26 25.73 16.26
CA ASP A 284 -1.18 26.35 15.28
C ASP A 284 -1.29 25.59 13.95
N VAL A 285 -0.15 25.16 13.42
CA VAL A 285 -0.07 24.43 12.14
C VAL A 285 -0.88 23.14 12.19
N VAL A 286 -0.77 22.38 13.28
CA VAL A 286 -1.56 21.15 13.46
C VAL A 286 -3.03 21.48 13.65
N LYS A 287 -3.33 22.48 14.50
CA LYS A 287 -4.72 22.84 14.84
C LYS A 287 -5.53 23.30 13.64
N ASN A 288 -4.97 24.24 12.89
CA ASN A 288 -5.69 25.03 11.91
C ASN A 288 -5.43 24.60 10.45
N ARG A 289 -4.54 23.63 10.22
CA ARG A 289 -4.11 23.23 8.87
C ARG A 289 -4.04 21.71 8.73
N LEU A 290 -3.07 21.06 9.39
CA LEU A 290 -2.77 19.64 9.16
C LEU A 290 -3.88 18.70 9.62
N LEU A 291 -4.34 18.82 10.87
CA LEU A 291 -5.36 17.91 11.41
C LEU A 291 -6.69 18.02 10.65
N PRO A 292 -7.23 19.22 10.35
CA PRO A 292 -8.40 19.34 9.49
C PRO A 292 -8.23 18.67 8.11
N ALA A 293 -7.07 18.84 7.46
CA ALA A 293 -6.79 18.22 6.16
C ALA A 293 -6.76 16.68 6.23
N ILE A 294 -6.11 16.11 7.26
CA ILE A 294 -6.10 14.66 7.50
C ILE A 294 -7.53 14.15 7.77
N LEU A 295 -8.31 14.85 8.60
CA LEU A 295 -9.67 14.43 8.93
C LEU A 295 -10.60 14.48 7.73
N LYS A 296 -10.51 15.53 6.91
CA LYS A 296 -11.25 15.63 5.64
C LYS A 296 -10.95 14.43 4.75
N ARG A 297 -9.67 14.07 4.60
CA ARG A 297 -9.25 12.87 3.87
C ARG A 297 -9.82 11.58 4.49
N GLU A 298 -9.61 11.33 5.78
CA GLU A 298 -10.08 10.11 6.47
C GLU A 298 -11.61 9.97 6.46
N SER A 299 -12.34 11.09 6.49
CA SER A 299 -13.80 11.09 6.44
C SER A 299 -14.33 10.59 5.09
N SER A 300 -13.61 10.85 3.99
CA SER A 300 -13.96 10.38 2.64
C SER A 300 -13.77 8.86 2.46
N LEU A 301 -13.08 8.21 3.40
CA LEU A 301 -12.71 6.80 3.30
C LEU A 301 -13.71 5.90 4.05
N PRO A 302 -13.99 4.68 3.53
CA PRO A 302 -14.78 3.68 4.24
C PRO A 302 -14.17 3.33 5.61
N GLU A 303 -15.01 3.06 6.62
CA GLU A 303 -14.59 2.87 8.02
C GLU A 303 -13.47 1.81 8.19
N ASN A 304 -13.53 0.73 7.40
CA ASN A 304 -12.55 -0.36 7.43
C ASN A 304 -11.20 -0.04 6.75
N ARG A 305 -11.05 1.13 6.13
CA ARG A 305 -9.82 1.60 5.47
C ARG A 305 -9.19 2.80 6.16
N ARG A 306 -9.76 3.28 7.27
CA ARG A 306 -9.28 4.47 7.97
C ARG A 306 -8.03 4.18 8.80
N GLY A 307 -7.10 5.12 8.77
CA GLY A 307 -5.94 5.13 9.66
C GLY A 307 -6.33 5.53 11.08
N ARG A 308 -5.53 5.13 12.06
CA ARG A 308 -5.59 5.71 13.42
C ARG A 308 -4.70 6.94 13.46
N ILE A 309 -5.15 7.98 14.13
CA ILE A 309 -4.40 9.23 14.30
C ILE A 309 -3.99 9.34 15.77
N ARG A 310 -2.71 9.60 16.04
CA ARG A 310 -2.19 9.87 17.39
C ARG A 310 -1.39 11.17 17.38
N ILE A 311 -1.55 11.99 18.40
CA ILE A 311 -0.83 13.27 18.55
C ILE A 311 0.03 13.21 19.80
N TYR A 312 1.31 13.52 19.68
CA TYR A 312 2.25 13.60 20.79
C TYR A 312 2.64 15.06 21.01
N ASP A 313 2.48 15.56 22.22
CA ASP A 313 2.86 16.93 22.57
C ASP A 313 3.45 16.99 23.98
N LEU A 314 4.21 18.05 24.28
CA LEU A 314 4.82 18.23 25.60
C LEU A 314 3.76 18.47 26.69
N ALA A 315 2.62 19.06 26.33
CA ALA A 315 1.49 19.28 27.24
C ALA A 315 0.45 18.15 27.11
N SER A 316 0.34 17.27 28.11
CA SER A 316 -0.66 16.19 28.14
C SER A 316 -2.08 16.70 28.52
N LYS A 317 -2.60 17.70 27.82
CA LYS A 317 -4.02 18.12 27.94
C LYS A 317 -4.81 17.63 26.74
N SER A 318 -6.13 17.48 26.84
CA SER A 318 -6.98 17.09 25.70
C SER A 318 -7.09 18.26 24.70
N ILE A 319 -6.03 18.53 23.95
CA ILE A 319 -5.94 19.68 23.04
C ILE A 319 -7.02 19.59 21.96
N ILE A 320 -7.52 18.39 21.65
CA ILE A 320 -8.51 18.13 20.59
C ILE A 320 -9.80 18.95 20.75
N ARG A 321 -10.33 19.12 21.97
CA ARG A 321 -11.57 19.91 22.20
C ARG A 321 -11.36 21.40 21.92
N ASP A 322 -10.14 21.89 22.17
CA ASP A 322 -9.71 23.26 21.93
C ASP A 322 -9.22 23.48 20.49
N ILE A 323 -8.95 22.41 19.73
CA ILE A 323 -8.44 22.43 18.36
C ILE A 323 -9.57 22.43 17.34
N LEU A 324 -10.52 21.52 17.50
CA LEU A 324 -11.52 21.27 16.48
C LEU A 324 -12.72 22.18 16.68
N ASP A 325 -13.15 22.81 15.59
CA ASP A 325 -14.46 23.45 15.51
C ASP A 325 -15.58 22.39 15.63
N GLU A 326 -16.83 22.83 15.64
CA GLU A 326 -17.95 21.92 15.85
C GLU A 326 -18.07 20.83 14.77
N GLU A 327 -17.77 21.17 13.51
CA GLU A 327 -17.81 20.23 12.40
C GLU A 327 -16.64 19.23 12.45
N GLY A 328 -15.44 19.70 12.76
CA GLY A 328 -14.26 18.89 13.01
C GLY A 328 -14.47 17.92 14.17
N ARG A 329 -15.10 18.37 15.26
CA ARG A 329 -15.45 17.52 16.42
C ARG A 329 -16.44 16.43 16.03
N ARG A 330 -17.51 16.78 15.33
CA ARG A 330 -18.49 15.80 14.83
C ARG A 330 -17.85 14.78 13.89
N THR A 331 -16.93 15.24 13.03
CA THR A 331 -16.16 14.35 12.15
C THR A 331 -15.28 13.42 12.97
N TRP A 332 -14.52 13.94 13.93
CA TRP A 332 -13.67 13.17 14.84
C TRP A 332 -14.43 12.08 15.59
N GLU A 333 -15.57 12.41 16.19
CA GLU A 333 -16.45 11.46 16.88
C GLU A 333 -17.01 10.39 15.93
N ARG A 334 -17.42 10.78 14.72
CA ARG A 334 -17.89 9.85 13.66
C ARG A 334 -16.82 8.88 13.20
N LEU A 335 -15.55 9.26 13.26
CA LEU A 335 -14.45 8.36 12.94
C LEU A 335 -14.27 7.24 14.00
N LYS A 336 -15.06 7.25 15.09
CA LYS A 336 -14.91 6.35 16.26
C LYS A 336 -13.48 6.26 16.75
N GLN A 337 -12.72 7.34 16.59
CA GLN A 337 -11.49 7.49 17.34
C GLN A 337 -11.97 7.47 18.80
N LYS A 338 -11.59 6.44 19.57
CA LYS A 338 -11.62 6.57 21.04
C LYS A 338 -10.91 7.89 21.31
N GLU A 339 -11.35 8.71 22.28
CA GLU A 339 -10.53 9.82 22.77
C GLU A 339 -9.14 9.23 23.07
N THR A 340 -8.21 9.31 22.12
CA THR A 340 -6.85 8.80 22.25
C THR A 340 -5.99 10.02 22.26
N ASP A 341 -5.75 10.44 23.50
CA ASP A 341 -4.44 10.71 24.03
C ASP A 341 -3.59 11.61 23.13
N THR A 342 -3.73 12.92 23.33
CA THR A 342 -2.52 13.75 23.33
C THR A 342 -1.58 13.09 24.32
N LEU A 343 -0.65 12.30 23.79
CA LEU A 343 0.29 11.56 24.59
C LEU A 343 1.46 12.49 24.91
N PRO A 344 2.02 12.41 26.11
CA PRO A 344 3.25 13.09 26.38
C PRO A 344 4.36 12.53 25.47
N VAL A 345 5.24 13.40 24.98
CA VAL A 345 6.30 13.04 24.02
C VAL A 345 7.12 11.81 24.45
N TYR A 346 7.35 11.58 25.75
CA TYR A 346 8.09 10.41 26.20
C TYR A 346 7.45 9.07 25.80
N ALA A 347 6.12 9.01 25.59
CA ALA A 347 5.44 7.81 25.08
C ALA A 347 5.81 7.48 23.63
N LEU A 348 6.35 8.46 22.88
CA LEU A 348 6.90 8.26 21.54
C LEU A 348 8.15 7.36 21.56
N ILE A 349 8.94 7.43 22.64
CA ILE A 349 10.12 6.58 22.84
C ILE A 349 9.69 5.12 22.95
N GLU A 350 8.61 4.85 23.67
CA GLU A 350 8.03 3.52 23.87
C GLU A 350 7.30 2.97 22.63
N THR A 351 7.08 3.81 21.62
CA THR A 351 6.50 3.39 20.35
C THR A 351 7.47 2.44 19.66
N LYS A 352 7.19 1.13 19.75
CA LYS A 352 7.88 0.10 18.98
C LYS A 352 7.45 0.19 17.53
N ARG A 353 8.36 -0.17 16.61
CA ARG A 353 8.03 -0.39 15.20
C ARG A 353 6.87 -1.37 15.12
N SER A 354 5.67 -0.87 14.83
CA SER A 354 4.50 -1.71 14.63
C SER A 354 4.69 -2.49 13.33
N SER A 355 4.06 -3.65 13.23
CA SER A 355 3.89 -4.36 11.95
C SER A 355 2.96 -3.61 10.98
N ASP A 356 2.39 -2.49 11.42
CA ASP A 356 1.42 -1.70 10.69
C ASP A 356 2.10 -0.47 10.09
N ASP A 357 1.74 -0.18 8.84
CA ASP A 357 2.16 0.96 8.03
C ASP A 357 1.97 2.30 8.79
N LEU A 358 3.04 3.08 8.98
CA LEU A 358 3.06 4.30 9.80
C LEU A 358 3.64 5.52 9.07
N ILE A 359 2.88 6.61 9.00
CA ILE A 359 3.36 7.94 8.61
C ILE A 359 3.52 8.83 9.86
N ALA A 360 4.70 9.42 10.04
CA ALA A 360 4.97 10.39 11.09
C ALA A 360 5.01 11.83 10.52
N TRP A 361 4.34 12.76 11.18
CA TRP A 361 4.38 14.18 10.88
C TRP A 361 5.11 14.91 12.01
N ILE A 362 6.18 15.62 11.69
CA ILE A 362 6.98 16.41 12.63
C ILE A 362 6.57 17.87 12.45
N CYS A 363 5.77 18.35 13.40
CA CYS A 363 5.18 19.69 13.40
C CYS A 363 5.59 20.51 14.64
N THR A 364 6.76 20.19 15.20
CA THR A 364 7.37 20.95 16.28
C THR A 364 8.01 22.24 15.74
N PRO A 365 8.45 23.17 16.60
CA PRO A 365 9.37 24.22 16.18
C PRO A 365 10.63 23.61 15.52
N SER A 366 11.24 24.36 14.61
CA SER A 366 12.31 23.87 13.73
C SER A 366 13.63 23.55 14.42
N ASP A 367 13.84 24.06 15.64
CA ASP A 367 14.98 23.74 16.51
C ASP A 367 14.90 22.32 17.11
N ALA A 368 13.78 21.62 16.92
CA ALA A 368 13.58 20.25 17.37
C ALA A 368 13.35 19.26 16.22
N HIS A 369 13.30 19.71 14.96
CA HIS A 369 12.99 18.85 13.82
C HIS A 369 13.96 17.68 13.71
N TRP A 370 15.26 17.97 13.72
CA TRP A 370 16.29 16.94 13.57
C TRP A 370 16.20 15.86 14.65
N TYR A 371 16.00 16.24 15.92
CA TYR A 371 15.83 15.31 17.03
C TYR A 371 14.70 14.30 16.77
N TYR A 372 13.55 14.75 16.26
CA TYR A 372 12.42 13.88 15.98
C TYR A 372 12.61 13.05 14.71
N VAL A 373 13.28 13.59 13.68
CA VAL A 373 13.63 12.82 12.47
C VAL A 373 14.55 11.67 12.84
N ASP A 374 15.63 11.95 13.57
CA ASP A 374 16.61 10.95 14.00
C ASP A 374 15.97 9.85 14.86
N MET A 375 15.04 10.22 15.76
CA MET A 375 14.32 9.25 16.59
C MET A 375 13.33 8.37 15.80
N LEU A 376 12.73 8.89 14.73
CA LEU A 376 11.62 8.23 14.03
C LEU A 376 12.03 7.52 12.74
N GLN A 377 13.21 7.78 12.18
CA GLN A 377 13.66 7.21 10.90
C GLN A 377 13.61 5.67 10.87
N ASP A 378 13.85 4.99 12.00
CA ASP A 378 13.80 3.52 12.08
C ASP A 378 12.42 2.97 12.51
N LYS A 379 11.51 3.86 12.92
CA LYS A 379 10.20 3.52 13.52
C LYS A 379 9.04 3.77 12.56
N ALA A 380 9.11 4.81 11.74
CA ALA A 380 8.10 5.18 10.76
C ALA A 380 8.46 4.65 9.38
N ASP A 381 7.45 4.32 8.56
CA ASP A 381 7.65 3.95 7.16
C ASP A 381 7.76 5.19 6.26
N PHE A 382 7.30 6.34 6.76
CA PHE A 382 7.39 7.62 6.07
C PHE A 382 7.34 8.77 7.07
N ILE A 383 8.13 9.82 6.82
CA ILE A 383 8.20 11.01 7.67
C ILE A 383 7.84 12.23 6.83
N ALA A 384 7.01 13.12 7.37
CA ALA A 384 6.76 14.44 6.81
C ALA A 384 7.24 15.49 7.81
N VAL A 385 8.12 16.39 7.38
CA VAL A 385 8.76 17.40 8.25
C VAL A 385 8.25 18.77 7.89
N GLU A 386 7.79 19.54 8.89
CA GLU A 386 7.40 20.93 8.72
C GLU A 386 8.54 21.84 8.29
N LYS A 387 8.18 23.02 7.81
CA LYS A 387 9.13 24.09 7.53
C LYS A 387 9.41 24.93 8.79
N PRO A 388 10.51 25.71 8.81
CA PRO A 388 11.69 25.57 7.96
C PRO A 388 12.43 24.29 8.34
N LEU A 389 13.13 23.68 7.37
CA LEU A 389 13.85 22.42 7.56
C LEU A 389 14.76 22.42 8.81
N ALA A 390 15.46 23.53 9.03
CA ALA A 390 16.33 23.74 10.18
C ALA A 390 16.30 25.21 10.61
N SER A 391 16.48 25.48 11.91
CA SER A 391 16.64 26.84 12.44
C SER A 391 18.09 27.31 12.54
N ASP A 392 19.06 26.39 12.44
CA ASP A 392 20.47 26.71 12.50
C ASP A 392 21.32 25.82 11.57
N ARG A 393 22.61 26.15 11.50
CA ARG A 393 23.57 25.47 10.63
C ARG A 393 23.87 24.04 11.07
N ASN A 394 23.86 23.75 12.36
CA ASN A 394 24.23 22.42 12.85
C ASN A 394 23.16 21.41 12.43
N ASP A 395 21.88 21.75 12.67
CA ASP A 395 20.76 20.93 12.22
C ASP A 395 20.72 20.83 10.69
N LEU A 396 21.03 21.91 9.97
CA LEU A 396 21.11 21.86 8.51
C LEU A 396 22.20 20.90 8.00
N GLU A 397 23.38 20.87 8.62
CA GLU A 397 24.45 19.92 8.27
C GLU A 397 24.06 18.46 8.58
N CYS A 398 23.32 18.24 9.67
CA CYS A 398 22.72 16.94 9.96
C CYS A 398 21.75 16.52 8.85
N PHE A 399 20.85 17.42 8.42
CA PHE A 399 19.95 17.15 7.29
C PHE A 399 20.71 16.92 5.98
N LYS A 400 21.78 17.69 5.68
CA LYS A 400 22.62 17.48 4.49
C LYS A 400 23.22 16.08 4.46
N SER A 401 23.68 15.58 5.61
CA SER A 401 24.21 14.22 5.73
C SER A 401 23.10 13.17 5.62
N TYR A 402 21.94 13.41 6.25
CA TYR A 402 20.77 12.53 6.19
C TYR A 402 20.26 12.32 4.77
N ILE A 403 20.19 13.38 3.95
CA ILE A 403 19.67 13.29 2.57
C ILE A 403 20.62 12.60 1.60
N GLN A 404 21.86 12.29 2.01
CA GLN A 404 22.79 11.47 1.24
C GLN A 404 22.54 9.96 1.44
N THR A 405 21.68 9.59 2.40
CA THR A 405 21.31 8.20 2.70
C THR A 405 20.05 7.74 1.94
N GLU A 406 19.77 6.43 1.95
CA GLU A 406 18.53 5.88 1.39
C GLU A 406 17.27 6.38 2.13
N ASN A 407 17.41 6.80 3.40
CA ASN A 407 16.31 7.31 4.21
C ASN A 407 15.63 8.55 3.59
N ARG A 408 16.32 9.28 2.69
CA ARG A 408 15.73 10.39 1.94
C ARG A 408 14.46 10.00 1.18
N GLN A 409 14.38 8.77 0.68
CA GLN A 409 13.23 8.27 -0.09
C GLN A 409 11.98 8.05 0.78
N HIS A 410 12.15 8.14 2.10
CA HIS A 410 11.10 7.94 3.11
C HIS A 410 10.76 9.22 3.87
N THR A 411 11.31 10.37 3.47
CA THR A 411 11.09 11.64 4.17
C THR A 411 10.70 12.74 3.21
N PHE A 412 9.57 13.39 3.48
CA PHE A 412 8.98 14.47 2.71
C PHE A 412 9.12 15.79 3.46
N PHE A 413 9.69 16.80 2.82
CA PHE A 413 9.93 18.10 3.44
C PHE A 413 8.89 19.12 3.00
N LEU A 414 8.00 19.50 3.91
CA LEU A 414 6.88 20.38 3.59
C LEU A 414 7.36 21.76 3.12
N SER A 415 6.73 22.26 2.06
CA SER A 415 6.98 23.60 1.54
C SER A 415 5.66 24.21 1.09
N TYR A 416 4.95 24.80 2.03
CA TYR A 416 3.60 25.32 1.82
C TYR A 416 3.50 26.34 0.68
N TYR A 417 4.53 27.16 0.47
CA TYR A 417 4.55 28.06 -0.67
C TYR A 417 4.78 27.33 -1.99
N LEU A 418 5.79 26.47 -2.11
CA LEU A 418 6.07 25.79 -3.37
C LEU A 418 4.97 24.79 -3.76
N LEU A 419 4.50 24.00 -2.81
CA LEU A 419 3.66 22.82 -3.07
C LEU A 419 2.17 23.11 -3.01
N GLU A 420 1.77 24.29 -2.52
CA GLU A 420 0.36 24.61 -2.32
C GLU A 420 -0.03 26.02 -2.77
N LYS A 421 0.57 27.07 -2.20
CA LYS A 421 0.18 28.45 -2.56
C LYS A 421 0.63 28.85 -3.98
N ALA A 422 1.87 28.53 -4.32
CA ALA A 422 2.50 28.82 -5.60
C ALA A 422 2.54 27.59 -6.52
N LEU A 423 1.73 26.55 -6.24
CA LEU A 423 1.72 25.32 -7.05
C LEU A 423 1.56 25.57 -8.57
N PRO A 424 0.71 26.52 -9.04
CA PRO A 424 0.66 26.86 -10.47
C PRO A 424 2.02 27.33 -11.03
N LEU A 425 2.78 28.11 -10.27
CA LEU A 425 4.13 28.55 -10.66
C LEU A 425 5.15 27.41 -10.60
N THR A 426 5.07 26.57 -9.56
CA THR A 426 5.92 25.39 -9.43
C THR A 426 5.73 24.44 -10.61
N PHE A 427 4.48 24.23 -11.05
CA PHE A 427 4.17 23.39 -12.21
C PHE A 427 4.76 23.94 -13.52
N LEU A 428 4.82 25.25 -13.71
CA LEU A 428 5.49 25.86 -14.89
C LEU A 428 6.98 25.53 -14.94
N CYS A 429 7.68 25.65 -13.80
CA CYS A 429 9.12 25.42 -13.76
C CYS A 429 9.49 23.94 -13.68
N ARG A 430 8.65 23.15 -12.99
CA ARG A 430 8.84 21.72 -12.70
C ARG A 430 7.56 20.95 -12.96
N PRO A 431 7.23 20.65 -14.22
CA PRO A 431 6.03 19.89 -14.54
C PRO A 431 6.16 18.46 -14.02
N ARG A 432 5.18 18.03 -13.22
CA ARG A 432 5.03 16.65 -12.78
C ARG A 432 3.58 16.24 -13.00
N GLU A 433 3.36 15.01 -13.47
CA GLU A 433 2.02 14.47 -13.68
C GLU A 433 1.21 14.46 -12.37
N LEU A 434 1.87 14.21 -11.24
CA LEU A 434 1.28 14.26 -9.89
C LEU A 434 0.61 15.62 -9.58
N TYR A 435 1.08 16.72 -10.17
CA TYR A 435 0.53 18.06 -9.94
C TYR A 435 -0.78 18.32 -10.66
N LEU A 436 -1.03 17.65 -11.79
CA LEU A 436 -2.16 17.95 -12.66
C LEU A 436 -3.51 17.82 -11.97
N LYS A 437 -3.67 16.83 -11.10
CA LYS A 437 -4.93 16.61 -10.35
C LYS A 437 -5.26 17.74 -9.36
N TYR A 438 -4.27 18.53 -8.97
CA TYR A 438 -4.44 19.66 -8.05
C TYR A 438 -4.66 20.97 -8.78
N LEU A 439 -4.57 21.01 -10.11
CA LEU A 439 -4.67 22.24 -10.89
C LEU A 439 -5.96 22.25 -11.72
N ALA A 440 -6.60 23.41 -11.79
CA ALA A 440 -7.75 23.65 -12.64
C ALA A 440 -7.51 24.91 -13.48
N GLY A 441 -7.76 24.78 -14.79
CA GLY A 441 -7.86 25.93 -15.67
C GLY A 441 -9.17 26.66 -15.44
N GLU A 442 -9.16 27.97 -15.67
CA GLU A 442 -10.36 28.81 -15.60
C GLU A 442 -10.83 29.22 -17.01
N ASP A 443 -12.04 29.76 -17.10
CA ASP A 443 -12.58 30.36 -18.34
C ASP A 443 -12.62 29.37 -19.55
N GLY A 444 -12.81 28.07 -19.27
CA GLY A 444 -12.88 27.01 -20.28
C GLY A 444 -11.53 26.63 -20.91
N ARG A 445 -10.42 27.17 -20.39
CA ARG A 445 -9.05 26.94 -20.88
C ARG A 445 -8.39 25.77 -20.16
N SER A 446 -7.53 25.03 -20.85
CA SER A 446 -6.82 23.90 -20.25
C SER A 446 -5.60 24.36 -19.43
N VAL A 447 -5.23 23.59 -18.40
CA VAL A 447 -3.95 23.77 -17.68
C VAL A 447 -2.75 23.61 -18.64
N GLY A 448 -2.91 22.81 -19.70
CA GLY A 448 -1.91 22.62 -20.74
C GLY A 448 -1.59 23.89 -21.54
N GLU A 449 -2.60 24.68 -21.91
CA GLU A 449 -2.40 25.97 -22.59
C GLU A 449 -1.58 26.94 -21.73
N TYR A 450 -1.94 27.08 -20.45
CA TYR A 450 -1.19 27.91 -19.51
C TYR A 450 0.27 27.45 -19.39
N TYR A 451 0.48 26.14 -19.30
CA TYR A 451 1.81 25.56 -19.24
C TYR A 451 2.64 25.89 -20.49
N GLN A 452 2.08 25.62 -21.68
CA GLN A 452 2.78 25.85 -22.94
C GLN A 452 3.18 27.32 -23.11
N SER A 453 2.24 28.25 -22.95
CA SER A 453 2.54 29.69 -23.09
C SER A 453 3.50 30.19 -22.02
N GLY A 454 3.38 29.71 -20.78
CA GLY A 454 4.31 30.05 -19.71
C GLY A 454 5.74 29.56 -19.99
N ARG A 455 5.91 28.34 -20.53
CA ARG A 455 7.22 27.78 -20.88
C ARG A 455 7.91 28.55 -22.01
N GLU A 456 7.15 28.95 -23.04
CA GLU A 456 7.67 29.77 -24.13
C GLU A 456 8.20 31.11 -23.62
N SER A 457 7.47 31.78 -22.72
CA SER A 457 7.92 33.03 -22.12
C SER A 457 9.11 32.84 -21.16
N ILE A 458 9.15 31.76 -20.38
CA ILE A 458 10.34 31.42 -19.56
C ILE A 458 11.58 31.24 -20.45
N ALA A 459 11.44 30.57 -21.60
CA ALA A 459 12.54 30.39 -22.55
C ALA A 459 13.03 31.70 -23.17
N SER A 460 12.18 32.73 -23.27
CA SER A 460 12.59 34.06 -23.71
C SER A 460 13.49 34.79 -22.71
N GLY A 461 13.48 34.37 -21.44
CA GLY A 461 14.24 34.97 -20.35
C GLY A 461 13.37 35.84 -19.43
N VAL A 462 13.66 35.75 -18.12
CA VAL A 462 13.04 36.58 -17.09
C VAL A 462 13.75 37.92 -17.04
N THR A 463 13.00 39.03 -17.02
CA THR A 463 13.54 40.40 -16.90
C THR A 463 13.33 40.99 -15.52
N ALA A 464 12.25 40.60 -14.83
CA ALA A 464 12.00 41.01 -13.45
C ALA A 464 11.18 39.95 -12.68
N PHE A 465 11.52 39.76 -11.42
CA PHE A 465 10.77 38.96 -10.44
C PHE A 465 10.47 39.81 -9.20
N GLU A 466 9.20 40.01 -8.90
CA GLU A 466 8.72 40.78 -7.75
C GLU A 466 7.84 39.86 -6.90
N MET A 467 8.08 39.75 -5.59
CA MET A 467 7.22 39.00 -4.67
C MET A 467 7.10 39.71 -3.34
N ALA A 468 5.85 39.81 -2.84
CA ALA A 468 5.52 40.47 -1.60
C ALA A 468 4.66 39.58 -0.71
N ILE A 469 5.03 39.50 0.57
CA ILE A 469 4.22 38.95 1.64
C ILE A 469 4.04 40.04 2.68
N LYS A 470 2.82 40.52 2.86
CA LYS A 470 2.37 41.37 3.94
C LYS A 470 1.31 40.63 4.73
N GLU A 471 1.59 40.35 6.00
CA GLU A 471 0.71 39.61 6.90
C GLU A 471 0.52 40.40 8.21
N GLY A 472 -0.60 40.12 8.90
CA GLY A 472 -0.93 40.77 10.17
C GLY A 472 -0.02 40.38 11.34
N GLU A 473 -0.54 40.54 12.55
CA GLU A 473 0.24 40.36 13.78
C GLU A 473 0.74 38.91 13.96
N ASP A 474 2.03 38.73 14.26
CA ASP A 474 2.68 37.44 14.52
C ASP A 474 3.19 37.36 15.96
N ASN A 475 2.32 36.94 16.88
CA ASN A 475 2.60 36.85 18.31
C ASN A 475 3.41 35.61 18.72
N ARG A 476 3.95 34.85 17.77
CA ARG A 476 4.68 33.61 18.05
C ARG A 476 6.11 33.91 18.48
N LYS A 477 6.64 33.09 19.39
CA LYS A 477 8.08 33.04 19.63
C LYS A 477 8.77 32.39 18.42
N LEU A 478 9.52 33.20 17.68
CA LEU A 478 10.20 32.74 16.48
C LEU A 478 11.42 31.86 16.82
N PRO A 479 11.74 30.86 15.98
CA PRO A 479 12.96 30.08 16.13
C PRO A 479 14.22 30.94 15.88
N PRO A 480 15.42 30.45 16.21
CA PRO A 480 16.67 31.06 15.78
C PRO A 480 16.63 31.38 14.28
N GLY A 481 16.98 32.62 13.92
CA GLY A 481 16.88 33.10 12.52
C GLY A 481 15.65 33.97 12.24
N GLY A 482 14.67 34.03 13.15
CA GLY A 482 13.55 34.96 13.05
C GLY A 482 12.75 34.83 11.76
N GLN A 483 12.18 35.93 11.28
CA GLN A 483 11.38 35.95 10.06
C GLN A 483 12.19 35.64 8.80
N LEU A 484 13.52 35.83 8.83
CA LEU A 484 14.40 35.51 7.70
C LEU A 484 14.34 34.02 7.35
N VAL A 485 14.40 33.15 8.36
CA VAL A 485 14.38 31.69 8.17
C VAL A 485 12.95 31.15 8.19
N GLU A 486 12.05 31.74 8.99
CA GLU A 486 10.67 31.27 9.15
C GLU A 486 9.77 31.58 7.95
N THR A 487 9.83 32.81 7.40
CA THR A 487 8.90 33.26 6.35
C THR A 487 9.63 33.71 5.08
N PHE A 488 10.74 34.45 5.21
CA PHE A 488 11.44 35.02 4.06
C PHE A 488 12.03 33.95 3.13
N VAL A 489 12.40 32.78 3.69
CA VAL A 489 12.81 31.60 2.93
C VAL A 489 11.81 31.23 1.82
N HIS A 490 10.51 31.45 2.02
CA HIS A 490 9.49 31.16 1.01
C HIS A 490 9.60 32.08 -0.21
N LEU A 491 9.95 33.35 -0.01
CA LEU A 491 10.16 34.29 -1.11
C LEU A 491 11.36 33.87 -1.95
N CYS A 492 12.47 33.50 -1.28
CA CYS A 492 13.66 32.99 -1.96
C CYS A 492 13.36 31.69 -2.72
N LEU A 493 12.59 30.77 -2.13
CA LEU A 493 12.23 29.50 -2.75
C LEU A 493 11.45 29.71 -4.05
N VAL A 494 10.40 30.52 -4.04
CA VAL A 494 9.59 30.77 -5.24
C VAL A 494 10.38 31.56 -6.29
N ALA A 495 11.17 32.56 -5.88
CA ALA A 495 12.03 33.32 -6.79
C ALA A 495 13.03 32.42 -7.50
N SER A 496 13.69 31.51 -6.76
CA SER A 496 14.72 30.62 -7.30
C SER A 496 14.24 29.70 -8.43
N LEU A 497 12.92 29.43 -8.52
CA LEU A 497 12.34 28.68 -9.62
C LEU A 497 12.52 29.37 -10.99
N PHE A 498 12.64 30.70 -10.99
CA PHE A 498 12.71 31.54 -12.19
C PHE A 498 14.07 32.21 -12.37
N THR A 499 14.77 32.48 -11.27
CA THR A 499 15.98 33.34 -11.27
C THR A 499 17.26 32.58 -10.91
N GLY A 500 17.19 31.27 -10.70
CA GLY A 500 18.31 30.47 -10.19
C GLY A 500 18.54 30.68 -8.69
N THR A 501 19.51 29.97 -8.13
CA THR A 501 19.75 29.92 -6.68
C THR A 501 20.36 31.24 -6.16
N PRO A 502 20.01 31.66 -4.92
CA PRO A 502 20.46 32.95 -4.39
C PRO A 502 21.98 33.14 -4.29
N GLN A 503 22.77 32.06 -4.21
CA GLN A 503 24.23 32.09 -4.21
C GLN A 503 24.82 32.74 -5.47
N HIS A 504 24.08 32.72 -6.57
CA HIS A 504 24.51 33.29 -7.85
C HIS A 504 23.88 34.65 -8.14
N TRP A 505 23.09 35.21 -7.21
CA TRP A 505 22.53 36.55 -7.39
C TRP A 505 23.60 37.60 -7.13
N GLU A 506 23.60 38.62 -7.97
CA GLU A 506 24.50 39.77 -7.93
C GLU A 506 23.81 40.96 -7.24
N THR A 507 24.61 41.89 -6.72
CA THR A 507 24.13 43.14 -6.12
C THR A 507 23.05 42.95 -5.03
N VAL A 508 23.15 41.90 -4.22
CA VAL A 508 22.17 41.62 -3.16
C VAL A 508 22.23 42.71 -2.09
N VAL A 509 21.13 43.41 -1.87
CA VAL A 509 20.99 44.45 -0.85
C VAL A 509 19.77 44.17 0.00
N PHE A 510 19.97 44.09 1.31
CA PHE A 510 18.89 44.00 2.30
C PHE A 510 18.60 45.37 2.90
N THR A 511 17.31 45.68 3.11
CA THR A 511 16.84 46.86 3.81
C THR A 511 15.65 46.49 4.73
N GLY A 512 15.40 47.31 5.75
CA GLY A 512 14.35 47.08 6.75
C GLY A 512 14.91 46.85 8.15
N ASN A 513 14.06 46.49 9.10
CA ASN A 513 14.43 46.31 10.50
C ASN A 513 14.78 44.84 10.87
N GLY A 514 14.64 43.90 9.92
CA GLY A 514 15.02 42.50 10.09
C GLY A 514 14.02 41.65 10.90
N SER A 515 13.15 42.26 11.70
CA SER A 515 12.09 41.60 12.48
C SER A 515 10.75 41.62 11.77
N ASP A 516 10.32 42.80 11.32
CA ASP A 516 8.97 43.06 10.82
C ASP A 516 8.98 43.43 9.34
N LEU A 517 10.05 44.07 8.88
CA LEU A 517 10.24 44.44 7.48
C LEU A 517 11.57 43.92 6.98
N ILE A 518 11.51 43.09 5.96
CA ILE A 518 12.67 42.57 5.23
C ILE A 518 12.43 42.82 3.75
N LYS A 519 13.22 43.70 3.16
CA LYS A 519 13.23 43.95 1.72
C LYS A 519 14.58 43.53 1.15
N MET A 520 14.57 42.84 0.03
CA MET A 520 15.76 42.41 -0.66
C MET A 520 15.64 42.78 -2.14
N THR A 521 16.67 43.44 -2.65
CA THR A 521 16.86 43.68 -4.08
C THR A 521 18.10 42.96 -4.55
N ALA A 522 18.05 42.31 -5.71
CA ALA A 522 19.20 41.65 -6.31
C ALA A 522 19.08 41.65 -7.84
N LYS A 523 20.12 41.19 -8.53
CA LYS A 523 20.11 40.92 -9.97
C LYS A 523 20.56 39.50 -10.25
N THR A 524 20.06 38.88 -11.32
CA THR A 524 20.68 37.66 -11.83
C THR A 524 21.93 38.00 -12.66
N PRO A 525 22.84 37.04 -12.92
CA PRO A 525 23.94 37.25 -13.87
C PRO A 525 23.47 37.61 -15.29
N GLY A 526 22.24 37.23 -15.64
CA GLY A 526 21.56 37.63 -16.89
C GLY A 526 20.93 39.03 -16.85
N GLY A 527 21.09 39.78 -15.75
CA GLY A 527 20.60 41.15 -15.60
C GLY A 527 19.14 41.30 -15.17
N ALA A 528 18.46 40.21 -14.79
CA ALA A 528 17.06 40.26 -14.34
C ALA A 528 16.95 40.85 -12.94
N ASP A 529 16.03 41.79 -12.73
CA ASP A 529 15.80 42.42 -11.42
C ASP A 529 15.01 41.50 -10.49
N ILE A 530 15.47 41.33 -9.25
CA ILE A 530 14.79 40.55 -8.21
C ILE A 530 14.41 41.49 -7.07
N ARG A 531 13.13 41.49 -6.68
CA ARG A 531 12.61 42.28 -5.54
C ARG A 531 11.73 41.42 -4.65
N LEU A 532 12.17 41.18 -3.43
CA LEU A 532 11.46 40.40 -2.42
C LEU A 532 11.12 41.31 -1.23
N SER A 533 9.88 41.26 -0.75
CA SER A 533 9.45 42.06 0.40
C SER A 533 8.61 41.22 1.36
N LEU A 534 9.04 41.17 2.61
CA LEU A 534 8.27 40.62 3.73
C LEU A 534 7.95 41.75 4.69
N GLU A 535 6.67 41.90 5.01
CA GLU A 535 6.15 42.78 6.05
C GLU A 535 5.25 41.97 7.00
N LYS A 536 5.55 42.05 8.29
CA LYS A 536 4.80 41.45 9.40
C LYS A 536 4.38 42.58 10.33
N ASN A 537 3.29 42.38 11.07
CA ASN A 537 2.81 43.38 12.04
C ASN A 537 2.52 44.77 11.39
N GLY A 538 2.16 44.80 10.10
CA GLY A 538 1.76 46.03 9.42
C GLY A 538 0.46 46.61 10.01
N ASP A 539 0.21 47.91 9.79
CA ASP A 539 -0.96 48.62 10.31
C ASP A 539 -2.26 47.89 9.94
N HIS A 540 -3.20 47.73 10.89
CA HIS A 540 -4.41 46.90 10.74
C HIS A 540 -5.32 47.34 9.58
N ASN A 541 -5.13 48.55 9.04
CA ASN A 541 -5.86 49.09 7.91
C ASN A 541 -5.30 48.64 6.55
N ASP A 542 -4.08 48.12 6.50
CA ASP A 542 -3.48 47.66 5.25
C ASP A 542 -3.99 46.25 4.90
N ARG A 543 -4.45 46.10 3.65
CA ARG A 543 -4.86 44.79 3.13
C ARG A 543 -3.65 43.86 3.11
N GLU A 544 -3.76 42.69 3.76
CA GLU A 544 -2.68 41.70 3.65
C GLU A 544 -2.49 41.27 2.19
N GLU A 545 -1.24 41.27 1.75
CA GLU A 545 -0.82 41.05 0.37
C GLU A 545 0.03 39.79 0.29
N GLN A 546 -0.29 38.87 -0.62
CA GLN A 546 0.55 37.69 -0.85
C GLN A 546 0.59 37.42 -2.35
N THR A 547 1.51 38.08 -3.03
CA THR A 547 1.52 38.18 -4.49
C THR A 547 2.90 37.96 -5.06
N ALA A 548 2.95 37.55 -6.33
CA ALA A 548 4.16 37.64 -7.13
C ALA A 548 3.84 38.14 -8.54
N ARG A 549 4.80 38.83 -9.16
CA ARG A 549 4.75 39.30 -10.53
C ARG A 549 6.07 38.96 -11.22
N ILE A 550 5.97 38.32 -12.38
CA ILE A 550 7.11 37.90 -13.19
C ILE A 550 6.96 38.53 -14.56
N ARG A 551 8.01 39.22 -15.03
CA ARG A 551 8.06 39.81 -16.38
C ARG A 551 9.10 39.08 -17.23
N PHE A 552 8.76 38.86 -18.49
CA PHE A 552 9.58 38.14 -19.45
C PHE A 552 10.06 39.05 -20.59
N ALA A 553 11.11 38.65 -21.30
CA ALA A 553 11.70 39.42 -22.39
C ALA A 553 10.76 39.53 -23.61
N ASP A 554 9.89 38.54 -23.81
CA ASP A 554 8.85 38.53 -24.85
C ASP A 554 7.62 39.40 -24.53
N GLY A 555 7.68 40.19 -23.45
CA GLY A 555 6.61 41.08 -23.00
C GLY A 555 5.49 40.39 -22.20
N ALA A 556 5.57 39.07 -21.98
CA ALA A 556 4.60 38.38 -21.14
C ALA A 556 4.75 38.75 -19.65
N VAL A 557 3.65 38.62 -18.92
CA VAL A 557 3.60 38.81 -17.46
C VAL A 557 2.83 37.68 -16.82
N ILE A 558 3.36 37.13 -15.73
CA ILE A 558 2.61 36.24 -14.84
C ILE A 558 2.36 36.96 -13.52
N GLU A 559 1.11 37.02 -13.09
CA GLU A 559 0.69 37.55 -11.79
C GLU A 559 0.11 36.40 -10.95
N ALA A 560 0.66 36.17 -9.76
CA ALA A 560 0.19 35.16 -8.83
C ALA A 560 -0.45 35.79 -7.58
N ASP A 561 -1.57 35.23 -7.16
CA ASP A 561 -2.25 35.50 -5.91
C ASP A 561 -2.18 34.23 -5.05
N PHE A 562 -1.35 34.27 -4.01
CA PHE A 562 -1.10 33.13 -3.14
C PHE A 562 -2.21 32.88 -2.12
N LYS A 563 -3.10 33.85 -1.88
CA LYS A 563 -4.30 33.63 -1.07
C LYS A 563 -5.35 32.85 -1.86
N GLN A 564 -5.50 33.18 -3.14
CA GLN A 564 -6.39 32.46 -4.07
C GLN A 564 -5.75 31.20 -4.68
N LYS A 565 -4.46 30.93 -4.37
CA LYS A 565 -3.67 29.84 -4.95
C LYS A 565 -3.75 29.81 -6.48
N ARG A 566 -3.62 30.99 -7.10
CA ARG A 566 -3.92 31.25 -8.51
C ARG A 566 -2.77 31.98 -9.18
N ALA A 567 -2.55 31.68 -10.45
CA ALA A 567 -1.65 32.44 -11.32
C ALA A 567 -2.32 32.77 -12.66
N VAL A 568 -2.09 33.99 -13.15
CA VAL A 568 -2.64 34.53 -14.40
C VAL A 568 -1.49 34.91 -15.31
N TYR A 569 -1.42 34.27 -16.47
CA TYR A 569 -0.53 34.62 -17.57
C TYR A 569 -1.21 35.63 -18.50
N ARG A 570 -0.48 36.67 -18.91
CA ARG A 570 -0.90 37.68 -19.88
C ARG A 570 0.18 37.92 -20.91
N LYS A 571 -0.19 37.88 -22.19
CA LYS A 571 0.64 38.33 -23.32
C LYS A 571 -0.28 38.82 -24.43
N GLU A 572 -0.17 40.08 -24.81
CA GLU A 572 -1.03 40.72 -25.81
C GLU A 572 -2.53 40.50 -25.49
N ASN A 573 -3.26 39.78 -26.36
CA ASN A 573 -4.69 39.45 -26.21
C ASN A 573 -4.93 38.12 -25.48
N THR A 574 -3.86 37.40 -25.10
CA THR A 574 -3.95 36.10 -24.42
C THR A 574 -3.97 36.31 -22.91
N ARG A 575 -5.02 35.82 -22.26
CA ARG A 575 -5.14 35.74 -20.80
C ARG A 575 -5.48 34.31 -20.40
N LEU A 576 -4.55 33.65 -19.70
CA LEU A 576 -4.72 32.27 -19.22
C LEU A 576 -4.62 32.27 -17.71
N SER A 577 -5.48 31.49 -17.05
CA SER A 577 -5.52 31.45 -15.59
C SER A 577 -5.61 30.02 -15.11
N VAL A 578 -4.76 29.69 -14.13
CA VAL A 578 -4.73 28.39 -13.47
C VAL A 578 -4.73 28.61 -11.97
N ARG A 579 -5.50 27.79 -11.26
CA ARG A 579 -5.57 27.79 -9.80
C ARG A 579 -5.50 26.38 -9.25
N VAL A 580 -5.29 26.26 -7.94
CA VAL A 580 -5.52 24.99 -7.25
C VAL A 580 -7.00 24.61 -7.37
N ALA A 581 -7.30 23.35 -7.66
CA ALA A 581 -8.65 22.86 -7.87
C ALA A 581 -9.49 22.94 -6.57
N GLU A 582 -10.80 23.18 -6.71
CA GLU A 582 -11.75 23.40 -5.59
C GLU A 582 -11.64 22.38 -4.45
N PRO A 583 -11.50 21.06 -4.69
CA PRO A 583 -11.39 20.09 -3.60
C PRO A 583 -10.18 20.32 -2.68
N TYR A 584 -9.16 21.04 -3.16
CA TYR A 584 -7.87 21.25 -2.49
C TYR A 584 -7.60 22.72 -2.12
N GLN A 585 -8.64 23.56 -2.11
CA GLN A 585 -8.53 24.97 -1.74
C GLN A 585 -8.29 25.18 -0.23
N GLY A 586 -8.61 24.20 0.62
CA GLY A 586 -8.33 24.25 2.06
C GLY A 586 -6.82 24.31 2.37
N LYS A 587 -6.46 24.81 3.56
CA LYS A 587 -5.07 24.85 4.02
C LYS A 587 -4.56 23.42 4.19
N TYR A 588 -3.38 23.12 3.63
CA TYR A 588 -2.70 21.83 3.70
C TYR A 588 -3.36 20.68 2.93
N ASP A 589 -4.47 20.92 2.22
CA ASP A 589 -5.16 19.87 1.46
C ASP A 589 -4.25 19.24 0.40
N VAL A 590 -3.49 20.06 -0.32
CA VAL A 590 -2.57 19.59 -1.37
C VAL A 590 -1.39 18.84 -0.75
N GLN A 591 -0.69 19.44 0.21
CA GLN A 591 0.50 18.82 0.82
C GLN A 591 0.16 17.53 1.56
N CYS A 592 -0.95 17.51 2.29
CA CYS A 592 -1.46 16.30 2.92
C CYS A 592 -1.68 15.22 1.87
N CYS A 593 -2.39 15.52 0.79
CA CYS A 593 -2.63 14.56 -0.29
C CYS A 593 -1.31 14.07 -0.91
N MET A 594 -0.36 14.97 -1.20
CA MET A 594 0.95 14.63 -1.77
C MET A 594 1.75 13.67 -0.88
N VAL A 595 1.80 13.90 0.44
CA VAL A 595 2.52 13.01 1.38
C VAL A 595 1.97 11.58 1.31
N TYR A 596 0.65 11.40 1.35
CA TYR A 596 0.05 10.06 1.25
C TYR A 596 0.25 9.44 -0.13
N GLU A 597 0.27 10.22 -1.21
CA GLU A 597 0.52 9.72 -2.57
C GLU A 597 1.98 9.29 -2.76
N CYS A 598 2.94 10.07 -2.27
CA CYS A 598 4.35 9.68 -2.27
C CYS A 598 4.55 8.39 -1.48
N TYR A 599 3.93 8.28 -0.31
CA TYR A 599 3.97 7.07 0.50
C TYR A 599 3.35 5.85 -0.20
N ALA A 600 2.15 6.01 -0.77
CA ALA A 600 1.37 4.91 -1.35
C ALA A 600 1.96 4.43 -2.69
N ASN A 601 2.43 5.35 -3.52
CA ASN A 601 2.96 5.06 -4.86
C ASN A 601 4.49 4.92 -4.86
N LYS A 602 5.15 5.04 -3.71
CA LYS A 602 6.62 4.98 -3.56
C LYS A 602 7.34 5.97 -4.48
N VAL A 603 6.78 7.17 -4.62
CA VAL A 603 7.43 8.29 -5.32
C VAL A 603 8.47 8.91 -4.41
N ASP A 604 9.70 9.07 -4.89
CA ASP A 604 10.77 9.76 -4.14
C ASP A 604 10.33 11.20 -3.82
N PRO A 605 10.18 11.58 -2.54
CA PRO A 605 9.74 12.91 -2.14
C PRO A 605 10.61 14.04 -2.69
N ALA A 606 11.92 13.80 -2.81
CA ALA A 606 12.89 14.80 -3.27
C ALA A 606 12.62 15.29 -4.71
N GLU A 607 11.87 14.50 -5.50
CA GLU A 607 11.45 14.88 -6.85
C GLU A 607 10.33 15.94 -6.87
N VAL A 608 9.66 16.12 -5.73
CA VAL A 608 8.41 16.87 -5.59
C VAL A 608 8.61 18.05 -4.64
N ASP A 609 9.17 17.80 -3.46
CA ASP A 609 9.12 18.70 -2.30
C ASP A 609 10.10 19.89 -2.35
N GLY A 610 11.03 19.88 -3.31
CA GLY A 610 12.02 20.93 -3.50
C GLY A 610 13.15 20.95 -2.46
N LEU A 611 13.35 19.85 -1.73
CA LEU A 611 14.36 19.66 -0.68
C LEU A 611 15.72 20.32 -0.97
N TYR A 612 16.33 20.02 -2.12
CA TYR A 612 17.66 20.56 -2.46
C TYR A 612 17.67 22.10 -2.50
N HIS A 613 16.59 22.71 -3.01
CA HIS A 613 16.48 24.18 -3.04
C HIS A 613 16.27 24.74 -1.64
N GLN A 614 15.53 24.04 -0.78
CA GLN A 614 15.36 24.44 0.62
C GLN A 614 16.72 24.44 1.35
N ILE A 615 17.53 23.40 1.17
CA ILE A 615 18.87 23.31 1.78
C ILE A 615 19.78 24.43 1.28
N GLU A 616 19.90 24.60 -0.04
CA GLU A 616 20.76 25.62 -0.64
C GLU A 616 20.35 27.02 -0.16
N ILE A 617 19.06 27.34 -0.14
CA ILE A 617 18.59 28.66 0.29
C ILE A 617 18.84 28.87 1.79
N LEU A 618 18.60 27.87 2.63
CA LEU A 618 18.88 27.98 4.07
C LEU A 618 20.37 28.17 4.33
N GLU A 619 21.23 27.43 3.62
CA GLU A 619 22.69 27.59 3.71
C GLU A 619 23.12 29.01 3.35
N TRP A 620 22.56 29.57 2.27
CA TRP A 620 22.80 30.95 1.89
C TRP A 620 22.28 31.96 2.93
N LEU A 621 21.05 31.81 3.42
CA LEU A 621 20.48 32.70 4.45
C LEU A 621 21.30 32.68 5.74
N PHE A 622 21.81 31.52 6.15
CA PHE A 622 22.70 31.41 7.30
C PHE A 622 24.08 32.05 7.06
N SER A 623 24.51 32.20 5.80
CA SER A 623 25.74 32.94 5.45
C SER A 623 25.56 34.45 5.54
N VAL A 624 24.43 34.94 5.04
CA VAL A 624 24.09 36.37 5.08
C VAL A 624 23.83 36.86 6.50
N LYS A 625 23.27 36.03 7.40
CA LYS A 625 22.99 36.41 8.79
C LYS A 625 24.26 36.69 9.63
N ASN A 626 25.39 36.08 9.26
CA ASN A 626 26.64 36.15 10.02
C ASN A 626 27.66 37.16 9.47
N GLY A 627 27.33 37.84 8.36
CA GLY A 627 28.10 38.96 7.80
C GLY A 627 27.34 40.25 8.01
#